data_AF-A0A2E5TPM3-F1
#
_entry.id   AF-A0A2E5TPM3-F1
#
_cell.length_a   1.000
_cell.length_b   1.000
_cell.length_c   1.000
_cell.angle_alpha   90.00
_cell.angle_beta   90.00
_cell.angle_gamma   90.00
#
_symmetry.space_group_name_H-M   'P 1'
#
loop_
_entity.id
_entity.type
_entity.pdbx_description
1 polymer ?
#
loop_
_entity_poly.entity_id
_entity_poly.type
_entity_poly.pdbx_seq_one_letter_code
_entity_poly.pdbx_strand_id
1 'polypeptide(L)'
;MKSPINILVISIHISIFLVLGSCGKVVQKATSDSKKVPVFSLSIKVENIELGIEQKNKTATSNTPLLISPKTPSIFSYKYPIFLSLKGYSNNKAHDLAWGKAILKRNNKKEDLKSKPVLPTKNSTLNKVTTTYKGFMYDKKNISVTTAKQSQFDGKFNQSKKEWNFTTNNVKKTYDYYLSVIYTPSANYQMTIIDQAEVSSNKKIMLDTKLINTFKSLVFINAFRTLEFDQSYFNAIDILFDETFFNSLNYIFPKFNKKELAKKNPIFKASDPIIETCITLLELSMIDIKEAIAYINNLDKKFFTDSQKEILLDNIKQFEQTNS
;
A
#
# COMPACT_ATOMS: atom_id res chain seq x y z
N MET A 1 62.28 52.19 -27.51
CA MET A 1 62.70 50.88 -26.97
C MET A 1 61.91 50.63 -25.69
N LYS A 2 61.02 49.62 -25.66
CA LYS A 2 60.18 49.36 -24.47
C LYS A 2 61.04 48.71 -23.38
N SER A 3 60.95 49.25 -22.16
CA SER A 3 61.74 48.81 -21.00
C SER A 3 61.63 47.30 -20.78
N PRO A 4 62.74 46.57 -20.54
CA PRO A 4 62.72 45.13 -20.28
C PRO A 4 61.84 44.75 -19.08
N ILE A 5 61.60 45.69 -18.17
CA ILE A 5 60.70 45.53 -17.02
C ILE A 5 59.23 45.36 -17.49
N ASN A 6 58.81 46.09 -18.52
CA ASN A 6 57.43 45.97 -19.03
C ASN A 6 57.22 44.63 -19.76
N ILE A 7 58.26 44.06 -20.37
CA ILE A 7 58.20 42.73 -20.99
C ILE A 7 58.08 41.65 -19.90
N LEU A 8 58.81 41.80 -18.79
CA LEU A 8 58.74 40.88 -17.66
C LEU A 8 57.35 40.89 -16.99
N VAL A 9 56.76 42.07 -16.77
CA VAL A 9 55.43 42.21 -16.16
C VAL A 9 54.33 41.59 -17.03
N ILE A 10 54.41 41.79 -18.35
CA ILE A 10 53.48 41.17 -19.31
C ILE A 10 53.65 39.64 -19.32
N SER A 11 54.89 39.15 -19.29
CA SER A 11 55.16 37.71 -19.24
C SER A 11 54.65 37.06 -17.95
N ILE A 12 54.77 37.73 -16.80
CA ILE A 12 54.23 37.25 -15.52
C ILE A 12 52.70 37.24 -15.54
N HIS A 13 52.05 38.26 -16.12
CA HIS A 13 50.58 38.30 -16.24
C HIS A 13 50.05 37.18 -17.16
N ILE A 14 50.74 36.89 -18.28
CA ILE A 14 50.36 35.80 -19.19
C ILE A 14 50.54 34.44 -18.51
N SER A 15 51.64 34.23 -17.76
CA SER A 15 51.86 32.99 -17.02
C SER A 15 50.83 32.76 -15.91
N ILE A 16 50.41 33.81 -15.19
CA ILE A 16 49.33 33.72 -14.19
C ILE A 16 47.98 33.38 -14.86
N PHE A 17 47.69 33.98 -16.02
CA PHE A 17 46.47 33.66 -16.78
C PHE A 17 46.46 32.23 -17.34
N LEU A 18 47.62 31.70 -17.76
CA LEU A 18 47.74 30.33 -18.25
C LEU A 18 47.61 29.28 -17.14
N VAL A 19 48.10 29.56 -15.92
CA VAL A 19 48.00 28.63 -14.77
C VAL A 19 46.61 28.67 -14.11
N LEU A 20 45.89 29.79 -14.18
CA LEU A 20 44.50 29.89 -13.67
C LEU A 20 43.44 29.38 -14.67
N GLY A 21 43.82 29.17 -15.94
CA GLY A 21 42.94 28.62 -16.98
C GLY A 21 42.88 27.08 -17.04
N SER A 22 43.74 26.35 -16.34
CA SER A 22 43.89 24.89 -16.47
C SER A 22 43.24 24.04 -15.36
N CYS A 23 42.41 24.63 -14.49
CA CYS A 23 41.63 23.90 -13.48
C CYS A 23 40.10 24.01 -13.69
N GLY A 24 39.67 24.32 -14.90
CA GLY A 24 38.31 24.03 -15.33
C GLY A 24 38.25 22.61 -15.87
N LYS A 25 38.07 21.61 -15.00
CA LYS A 25 37.62 20.28 -15.44
C LYS A 25 36.22 20.47 -16.01
N VAL A 26 36.12 20.85 -17.28
CA VAL A 26 34.90 20.72 -18.06
C VAL A 26 34.68 19.23 -18.18
N VAL A 27 34.03 18.67 -17.15
CA VAL A 27 33.36 17.39 -17.27
C VAL A 27 32.27 17.67 -18.28
N GLN A 28 32.60 17.53 -19.57
CA GLN A 28 31.63 17.09 -20.54
C GLN A 28 31.10 15.80 -19.92
N LYS A 29 29.95 15.91 -19.23
CA LYS A 29 29.06 14.78 -19.11
C LYS A 29 28.93 14.33 -20.54
N ALA A 30 29.60 13.23 -20.87
CA ALA A 30 29.10 12.38 -21.91
C ALA A 30 27.60 12.32 -21.61
N THR A 31 26.80 12.91 -22.49
CA THR A 31 25.42 12.50 -22.70
C THR A 31 25.53 11.04 -23.14
N SER A 32 25.93 10.16 -22.22
CA SER A 32 25.43 8.82 -22.22
C SER A 32 23.93 9.04 -22.19
N ASP A 33 23.27 8.52 -23.22
CA ASP A 33 21.83 8.40 -23.26
C ASP A 33 21.35 8.16 -21.83
N SER A 34 20.66 9.17 -21.27
CA SER A 34 19.98 9.00 -20.01
C SER A 34 18.96 7.91 -20.31
N LYS A 35 19.31 6.64 -20.08
CA LYS A 35 18.37 5.53 -20.08
C LYS A 35 17.35 5.93 -19.04
N LYS A 36 16.27 6.56 -19.50
CA LYS A 36 15.20 7.05 -18.63
C LYS A 36 14.73 5.82 -17.89
N VAL A 37 14.96 5.82 -16.59
CA VAL A 37 14.52 4.72 -15.73
C VAL A 37 13.04 4.51 -16.02
N PRO A 38 12.62 3.29 -16.40
CA PRO A 38 11.22 3.02 -16.71
C PRO A 38 10.32 3.44 -15.54
N VAL A 39 9.11 3.89 -15.85
CA VAL A 39 8.15 4.35 -14.85
C VAL A 39 6.78 3.71 -15.06
N PHE A 40 6.07 3.43 -13.98
CA PHE A 40 4.72 2.87 -14.02
C PHE A 40 3.76 3.69 -13.17
N SER A 41 2.46 3.38 -13.24
CA SER A 41 1.43 4.01 -12.43
C SER A 41 0.60 2.94 -11.74
N LEU A 42 0.23 3.18 -10.49
CA LEU A 42 -0.67 2.30 -9.75
C LEU A 42 -2.03 2.94 -9.59
N SER A 43 -3.05 2.12 -9.57
CA SER A 43 -4.42 2.50 -9.26
C SER A 43 -4.96 1.54 -8.23
N ILE A 44 -5.32 2.05 -7.07
CA ILE A 44 -5.71 1.22 -5.94
C ILE A 44 -7.13 1.59 -5.56
N LYS A 45 -7.97 0.58 -5.42
CA LYS A 45 -9.37 0.74 -5.02
C LYS A 45 -9.54 0.26 -3.58
N VAL A 46 -10.21 1.08 -2.77
CA VAL A 46 -10.61 0.72 -1.40
C VAL A 46 -12.11 0.80 -1.31
N GLU A 47 -12.74 -0.35 -1.10
CA GLU A 47 -14.19 -0.48 -1.07
C GLU A 47 -14.75 -0.50 0.36
N ASN A 48 -16.08 -0.53 0.44
CA ASN A 48 -16.83 -0.75 1.67
C ASN A 48 -16.55 0.28 2.78
N ILE A 49 -16.19 1.52 2.44
CA ILE A 49 -15.94 2.56 3.44
C ILE A 49 -17.20 2.81 4.28
N GLU A 50 -17.10 2.65 5.59
CA GLU A 50 -18.19 2.96 6.49
C GLU A 50 -18.47 4.47 6.48
N LEU A 51 -19.69 4.82 6.09
CA LEU A 51 -20.22 6.17 6.17
C LEU A 51 -21.19 6.23 7.35
N GLY A 52 -21.13 7.33 8.10
CA GLY A 52 -22.07 7.57 9.20
C GLY A 52 -23.48 7.61 8.66
N ILE A 53 -24.31 6.68 9.12
CA ILE A 53 -25.75 6.71 8.86
C ILE A 53 -26.35 7.57 9.97
N GLU A 54 -26.92 8.73 9.64
CA GLU A 54 -27.95 9.28 10.53
C GLU A 54 -29.12 8.29 10.47
N GLN A 55 -29.39 7.63 11.60
CA GLN A 55 -30.55 6.77 11.74
C GLN A 55 -31.79 7.57 11.29
N LYS A 56 -32.34 7.24 10.12
CA LYS A 56 -33.78 7.38 9.94
C LYS A 56 -34.39 6.55 11.05
N ASN A 57 -35.23 7.14 11.90
CA ASN A 57 -36.14 6.40 12.76
C ASN A 57 -36.89 5.41 11.88
N LYS A 58 -36.39 4.17 11.79
CA LYS A 58 -37.11 3.06 11.20
C LYS A 58 -38.19 2.73 12.22
N THR A 59 -39.40 3.23 11.98
CA THR A 59 -40.59 2.63 12.56
C THR A 59 -40.57 1.15 12.19
N ALA A 60 -40.34 0.32 13.20
CA ALA A 60 -40.31 -1.12 13.07
C ALA A 60 -41.66 -1.60 12.56
N THR A 61 -41.68 -2.13 11.33
CA THR A 61 -42.79 -2.94 10.84
C THR A 61 -42.23 -4.17 10.14
N SER A 62 -42.71 -5.32 10.60
CA SER A 62 -42.82 -6.61 9.92
C SER A 62 -41.58 -7.51 9.77
N ASN A 63 -41.50 -8.48 10.69
CA ASN A 63 -41.25 -9.91 10.49
C ASN A 63 -40.74 -10.37 9.11
N THR A 64 -39.47 -10.13 8.81
CA THR A 64 -38.76 -10.91 7.79
C THR A 64 -37.55 -11.58 8.45
N PRO A 65 -37.37 -12.91 8.37
CA PRO A 65 -36.20 -13.56 8.92
C PRO A 65 -34.98 -13.07 8.13
N LEU A 66 -34.14 -12.29 8.80
CA LEU A 66 -32.86 -11.82 8.28
C LEU A 66 -31.93 -13.02 8.17
N LEU A 67 -31.83 -13.62 6.97
CA LEU A 67 -30.60 -14.26 6.53
C LEU A 67 -29.55 -13.16 6.43
N ILE A 68 -28.87 -12.89 7.56
CA ILE A 68 -27.74 -11.97 7.61
C ILE A 68 -26.60 -12.65 6.88
N SER A 69 -26.47 -12.37 5.59
CA SER A 69 -25.24 -12.63 4.85
C SER A 69 -24.07 -12.10 5.68
N PRO A 70 -22.99 -12.87 5.92
CA PRO A 70 -21.86 -12.40 6.73
C PRO A 70 -21.30 -11.15 6.07
N LYS A 71 -21.64 -9.99 6.64
CA LYS A 71 -21.22 -8.70 6.12
C LYS A 71 -19.77 -8.54 6.54
N THR A 72 -18.86 -8.62 5.58
CA THR A 72 -17.43 -8.37 5.82
C THR A 72 -17.31 -7.05 6.59
N PRO A 73 -16.72 -7.05 7.80
CA PRO A 73 -16.68 -5.84 8.60
C PRO A 73 -15.89 -4.76 7.86
N SER A 74 -16.46 -3.56 7.80
CA SER A 74 -15.81 -2.42 7.16
C SER A 74 -14.56 -2.02 7.95
N ILE A 75 -13.39 -2.16 7.33
CA ILE A 75 -12.08 -1.88 7.95
C ILE A 75 -11.81 -0.38 8.05
N PHE A 76 -12.36 0.40 7.12
CA PHE A 76 -12.14 1.85 6.99
C PHE A 76 -13.44 2.62 7.19
N SER A 77 -13.35 3.83 7.76
CA SER A 77 -14.52 4.63 8.13
C SER A 77 -14.25 6.11 7.91
N TYR A 78 -15.31 6.87 7.63
CA TYR A 78 -15.23 8.33 7.45
C TYR A 78 -14.66 9.08 8.67
N LYS A 79 -14.70 8.47 9.86
CA LYS A 79 -14.23 9.07 11.12
C LYS A 79 -12.72 9.27 11.16
N TYR A 80 -11.96 8.46 10.43
CA TYR A 80 -10.50 8.45 10.50
C TYR A 80 -9.88 8.76 9.14
N PRO A 81 -8.74 9.48 9.10
CA PRO A 81 -7.97 9.60 7.87
C PRO A 81 -7.48 8.21 7.41
N ILE A 82 -7.43 8.02 6.10
CA ILE A 82 -6.84 6.86 5.45
C ILE A 82 -5.48 7.30 4.92
N PHE A 83 -4.42 6.60 5.30
CA PHE A 83 -3.07 6.83 4.81
C PHE A 83 -2.71 5.79 3.76
N LEU A 84 -1.90 6.20 2.79
CA LEU A 84 -1.38 5.35 1.73
C LEU A 84 0.14 5.47 1.69
N SER A 85 0.80 4.33 1.50
CA SER A 85 2.24 4.22 1.32
C SER A 85 2.52 3.27 0.18
N LEU A 86 3.37 3.68 -0.76
CA LEU A 86 3.99 2.78 -1.73
C LEU A 86 5.47 2.68 -1.40
N LYS A 87 5.96 1.46 -1.26
CA LYS A 87 7.36 1.16 -0.96
C LYS A 87 7.95 0.24 -2.03
N GLY A 88 9.24 0.41 -2.32
CA GLY A 88 10.01 -0.49 -3.17
C GLY A 88 10.99 -1.32 -2.35
N TYR A 89 11.12 -2.59 -2.68
CA TYR A 89 11.95 -3.59 -1.99
C TYR A 89 12.94 -4.21 -2.98
N SER A 90 14.23 -4.18 -2.64
CA SER A 90 15.32 -4.81 -3.41
C SER A 90 16.53 -4.98 -2.50
N ASN A 91 17.30 -6.05 -2.67
CA ASN A 91 18.54 -6.28 -1.89
C ASN A 91 18.37 -6.08 -0.37
N ASN A 92 17.30 -6.66 0.21
CA ASN A 92 16.93 -6.53 1.62
C ASN A 92 16.76 -5.09 2.13
N LYS A 93 16.56 -4.12 1.24
CA LYS A 93 16.33 -2.70 1.55
C LYS A 93 14.94 -2.26 1.08
N ALA A 94 14.30 -1.40 1.87
CA ALA A 94 13.01 -0.81 1.56
C ALA A 94 13.11 0.71 1.39
N HIS A 95 12.43 1.27 0.38
CA HIS A 95 12.43 2.71 0.08
C HIS A 95 11.00 3.22 -0.11
N ASP A 96 10.73 4.43 0.38
CA ASP A 96 9.44 5.10 0.16
C ASP A 96 9.37 5.69 -1.24
N LEU A 97 8.34 5.31 -2.00
CA LEU A 97 8.14 5.75 -3.38
C LEU A 97 7.02 6.78 -3.52
N ALA A 98 5.92 6.59 -2.79
CA ALA A 98 4.82 7.54 -2.74
C ALA A 98 4.09 7.48 -1.39
N TRP A 99 3.44 8.57 -1.01
CA TRP A 99 2.62 8.63 0.20
C TRP A 99 1.44 9.60 0.04
N GLY A 100 0.34 9.31 0.72
CA GLY A 100 -0.85 10.17 0.74
C GLY A 100 -1.68 10.01 2.00
N LYS A 101 -2.46 11.05 2.32
CA LYS A 101 -3.46 11.05 3.39
C LYS A 101 -4.80 11.51 2.83
N ALA A 102 -5.79 10.63 2.87
CA ALA A 102 -7.15 10.87 2.45
C ALA A 102 -8.04 11.15 3.67
N ILE A 103 -8.89 12.17 3.58
CA ILE A 103 -9.85 12.56 4.62
C ILE A 103 -11.23 12.68 3.99
N LEU A 104 -12.24 12.11 4.64
CA LEU A 104 -13.64 12.36 4.31
C LEU A 104 -14.20 13.46 5.20
N LYS A 105 -14.73 14.52 4.59
CA LYS A 105 -15.51 15.54 5.31
C LYS A 105 -16.98 15.35 5.04
N ARG A 106 -17.76 15.32 6.12
CA ARG A 106 -19.21 15.25 6.11
C ARG A 106 -19.79 16.66 5.94
N ASN A 107 -20.66 16.84 4.94
CA ASN A 107 -21.41 18.06 4.70
C ASN A 107 -22.91 17.75 4.80
N ASN A 108 -23.58 18.38 5.75
CA ASN A 108 -25.02 18.28 5.89
C ASN A 108 -25.66 19.44 5.15
N LYS A 109 -26.44 19.16 4.10
CA LYS A 109 -27.33 20.15 3.50
C LYS A 109 -28.73 19.93 4.07
N LYS A 110 -29.29 20.97 4.69
CA LYS A 110 -30.72 21.05 4.97
C LYS A 110 -31.38 21.52 3.68
N GLU A 111 -32.20 20.67 3.07
CA GLU A 111 -33.10 21.11 2.01
C GLU A 111 -34.40 21.58 2.66
N ASP A 112 -34.63 22.89 2.63
CA ASP A 112 -35.96 23.43 2.86
C ASP A 112 -36.80 23.10 1.62
N LEU A 113 -37.69 22.13 1.75
CA LEU A 113 -38.75 21.94 0.77
C LEU A 113 -39.62 23.20 0.80
N LYS A 114 -39.42 24.12 -0.15
CA LYS A 114 -40.38 25.18 -0.43
C LYS A 114 -41.68 24.53 -0.90
N SER A 115 -42.54 24.18 0.04
CA SER A 115 -43.92 23.81 -0.25
C SER A 115 -44.65 25.02 -0.82
N LYS A 116 -45.22 24.88 -2.01
CA LYS A 116 -46.33 25.74 -2.44
C LYS A 116 -47.42 25.69 -1.36
N PRO A 117 -48.13 26.79 -1.07
CA PRO A 117 -49.12 26.81 0.00
C PRO A 117 -50.30 25.91 -0.38
N VAL A 118 -50.43 24.79 0.32
CA VAL A 118 -51.65 23.99 0.36
C VAL A 118 -52.10 23.97 1.82
N LEU A 119 -53.41 24.16 2.01
CA LEU A 119 -54.11 24.41 3.27
C LEU A 119 -53.73 23.49 4.46
N PRO A 120 -53.99 23.93 5.71
CA PRO A 120 -53.38 23.35 6.90
C PRO A 120 -54.00 22.00 7.21
N THR A 121 -53.29 20.92 6.92
CA THR A 121 -53.48 19.63 7.60
C THR A 121 -52.24 19.36 8.43
N LYS A 122 -52.43 19.15 9.74
CA LYS A 122 -51.41 18.71 10.69
C LYS A 122 -50.64 17.54 10.07
N ASN A 123 -49.40 17.76 9.64
CA ASN A 123 -48.37 16.74 9.56
C ASN A 123 -47.02 17.43 9.46
N SER A 124 -46.13 17.04 10.37
CA SER A 124 -44.80 17.61 10.55
C SER A 124 -44.03 17.69 9.23
N THR A 125 -43.49 18.86 8.92
CA THR A 125 -42.51 19.07 7.85
C THR A 125 -41.29 18.19 8.13
N LEU A 126 -41.19 17.08 7.42
CA LEU A 126 -40.05 16.18 7.50
C LEU A 126 -38.86 16.84 6.77
N ASN A 127 -38.01 17.54 7.52
CA ASN A 127 -36.77 18.09 6.99
C ASN A 127 -35.88 16.94 6.49
N LYS A 128 -35.76 16.78 5.17
CA LYS A 128 -34.86 15.79 4.58
C LYS A 128 -33.43 16.32 4.65
N VAL A 129 -32.69 15.88 5.66
CA VAL A 129 -31.24 16.17 5.73
C VAL A 129 -30.52 15.22 4.77
N THR A 130 -29.97 15.77 3.70
CA THR A 130 -29.11 15.01 2.78
C THR A 130 -27.66 15.14 3.26
N THR A 131 -27.09 14.04 3.73
CA THR A 131 -25.67 13.97 4.10
C THR A 131 -24.83 13.65 2.86
N THR A 132 -23.87 14.52 2.55
CA THR A 132 -22.87 14.30 1.49
C THR A 132 -21.48 14.19 2.08
N TYR A 133 -20.62 13.40 1.45
CA TYR A 133 -19.24 13.20 1.84
C TYR A 133 -18.33 13.63 0.69
N LYS A 134 -17.35 14.48 1.00
CA LYS A 134 -16.31 14.89 0.04
C LYS A 134 -14.95 14.40 0.53
N GLY A 135 -14.19 13.81 -0.40
CA GLY A 135 -12.83 13.37 -0.18
C GLY A 135 -11.81 14.49 -0.39
N PHE A 136 -10.78 14.54 0.45
CA PHE A 136 -9.65 15.46 0.36
C PHE A 136 -8.35 14.70 0.51
N MET A 137 -7.37 15.01 -0.34
CA MET A 137 -6.03 14.41 -0.32
C MET A 137 -5.00 15.40 0.22
N TYR A 138 -4.03 14.87 0.95
CA TYR A 138 -2.92 15.61 1.55
C TYR A 138 -1.61 14.84 1.39
N ASP A 139 -0.50 15.57 1.24
CA ASP A 139 0.85 15.00 1.22
C ASP A 139 1.44 14.82 2.64
N LYS A 140 2.67 14.31 2.74
CA LYS A 140 3.37 14.08 4.03
C LYS A 140 3.53 15.37 4.86
N LYS A 141 3.45 16.55 4.24
CA LYS A 141 3.53 17.86 4.91
C LYS A 141 2.15 18.43 5.27
N ASN A 142 1.08 17.64 5.11
CA ASN A 142 -0.32 18.06 5.24
C ASN A 142 -0.73 19.17 4.26
N ILE A 143 -0.05 19.29 3.12
CA ILE A 143 -0.45 20.22 2.05
C ILE A 143 -1.48 19.52 1.18
N SER A 144 -2.57 20.22 0.85
CA SER A 144 -3.64 19.65 0.02
C SER A 144 -3.11 19.33 -1.38
N VAL A 145 -3.34 18.10 -1.83
CA VAL A 145 -2.95 17.63 -3.17
C VAL A 145 -4.16 17.81 -4.09
N THR A 146 -4.08 18.78 -4.99
CA THR A 146 -5.06 19.00 -6.06
C THR A 146 -4.64 18.31 -7.37
N THR A 147 -3.35 18.05 -7.54
CA THR A 147 -2.78 17.28 -8.65
C THR A 147 -1.54 16.55 -8.14
N ALA A 148 -1.48 15.23 -8.32
CA ALA A 148 -0.37 14.44 -7.81
C ALA A 148 0.93 14.72 -8.56
N LYS A 149 1.93 15.21 -7.83
CA LYS A 149 3.33 15.26 -8.29
C LYS A 149 3.99 13.89 -8.15
N GLN A 150 5.23 13.78 -8.63
CA GLN A 150 6.06 12.59 -8.39
C GLN A 150 6.11 12.28 -6.89
N SER A 151 5.95 11.00 -6.54
CA SER A 151 5.90 10.50 -5.15
C SER A 151 4.68 10.90 -4.31
N GLN A 152 3.57 11.25 -4.96
CA GLN A 152 2.29 11.50 -4.32
C GLN A 152 1.19 10.59 -4.86
N PHE A 153 0.16 10.35 -4.03
CA PHE A 153 -1.09 9.76 -4.48
C PHE A 153 -2.10 10.87 -4.80
N ASP A 154 -2.79 10.74 -5.94
CA ASP A 154 -4.08 11.37 -6.18
C ASP A 154 -5.19 10.44 -5.66
N GLY A 155 -6.35 10.99 -5.30
CA GLY A 155 -7.45 10.23 -4.71
C GLY A 155 -8.81 10.85 -5.00
N LYS A 156 -9.75 10.02 -5.48
CA LYS A 156 -11.14 10.40 -5.72
C LYS A 156 -12.06 9.51 -4.90
N PHE A 157 -12.89 10.12 -4.07
CA PHE A 157 -13.91 9.42 -3.30
C PHE A 157 -15.23 9.37 -4.08
N ASN A 158 -15.82 8.18 -4.16
CA ASN A 158 -17.13 7.95 -4.74
C ASN A 158 -18.11 7.52 -3.64
N GLN A 159 -18.99 8.44 -3.24
CA GLN A 159 -19.92 8.24 -2.15
C GLN A 159 -20.97 7.14 -2.43
N SER A 160 -21.47 7.04 -3.66
CA SER A 160 -22.55 6.07 -3.98
C SER A 160 -22.06 4.63 -3.86
N LYS A 161 -20.80 4.40 -4.27
CA LYS A 161 -20.12 3.11 -4.14
C LYS A 161 -19.38 2.92 -2.81
N LYS A 162 -19.29 3.98 -1.99
CA LYS A 162 -18.52 3.99 -0.73
C LYS A 162 -17.08 3.53 -0.94
N GLU A 163 -16.44 4.06 -1.98
CA GLU A 163 -15.11 3.63 -2.41
C GLU A 163 -14.16 4.84 -2.53
N TRP A 164 -12.88 4.59 -2.28
CA TRP A 164 -11.80 5.47 -2.70
C TRP A 164 -11.05 4.86 -3.87
N ASN A 165 -10.77 5.66 -4.89
CA ASN A 165 -9.88 5.32 -5.98
C ASN A 165 -8.62 6.20 -5.89
N PHE A 166 -7.48 5.57 -5.64
CA PHE A 166 -6.19 6.23 -5.54
C PHE A 166 -5.34 5.96 -6.76
N THR A 167 -4.51 6.92 -7.17
CA THR A 167 -3.56 6.72 -8.27
C THR A 167 -2.21 7.33 -7.96
N THR A 168 -1.13 6.68 -8.40
CA THR A 168 0.22 7.27 -8.46
C THR A 168 0.58 7.57 -9.90
N ASN A 169 1.42 8.58 -10.12
CA ASN A 169 1.93 8.92 -11.44
C ASN A 169 3.45 8.73 -11.49
N ASN A 170 3.94 8.05 -12.52
CA ASN A 170 5.37 7.95 -12.86
C ASN A 170 6.27 7.44 -11.73
N VAL A 171 5.88 6.34 -11.08
CA VAL A 171 6.70 5.63 -10.09
C VAL A 171 7.89 4.98 -10.79
N LYS A 172 9.10 5.16 -10.25
CA LYS A 172 10.32 4.58 -10.85
C LYS A 172 10.35 3.05 -10.72
N LYS A 173 10.67 2.38 -11.82
CA LYS A 173 10.85 0.93 -11.90
C LYS A 173 12.29 0.53 -11.56
N THR A 174 12.65 0.51 -10.27
CA THR A 174 14.01 0.20 -9.79
C THR A 174 14.07 -0.85 -8.68
N TYR A 175 12.97 -1.55 -8.39
CA TYR A 175 12.87 -2.49 -7.27
C TYR A 175 12.31 -3.81 -7.75
N ASP A 176 12.70 -4.90 -7.09
CA ASP A 176 12.27 -6.26 -7.41
C ASP A 176 10.82 -6.48 -6.98
N TYR A 177 10.39 -5.80 -5.91
CA TYR A 177 9.02 -5.82 -5.44
C TYR A 177 8.53 -4.45 -5.00
N TYR A 178 7.22 -4.26 -5.02
CA TYR A 178 6.57 -3.06 -4.56
C TYR A 178 5.46 -3.42 -3.58
N LEU A 179 5.42 -2.73 -2.43
CA LEU A 179 4.38 -2.91 -1.43
C LEU A 179 3.49 -1.67 -1.40
N SER A 180 2.21 -1.86 -1.72
CA SER A 180 1.16 -0.88 -1.45
C SER A 180 0.57 -1.15 -0.07
N VAL A 181 0.49 -0.13 0.78
CA VAL A 181 -0.13 -0.22 2.10
C VAL A 181 -1.13 0.90 2.28
N ILE A 182 -2.32 0.54 2.76
CA ILE A 182 -3.38 1.45 3.14
C ILE A 182 -3.65 1.23 4.61
N TYR A 183 -3.69 2.29 5.42
CA TYR A 183 -3.80 2.14 6.87
C TYR A 183 -4.50 3.33 7.54
N THR A 184 -4.97 3.12 8.76
CA THR A 184 -5.59 4.17 9.58
C THR A 184 -4.77 4.43 10.86
N PRO A 185 -4.99 5.57 11.55
CA PRO A 185 -4.44 5.77 12.90
C PRO A 185 -4.90 4.73 13.93
N SER A 186 -6.03 4.05 13.67
CA SER A 186 -6.54 2.98 14.54
C SER A 186 -5.83 1.63 14.32
N ALA A 187 -4.73 1.62 13.54
CA ALA A 187 -3.92 0.45 13.22
C ALA A 187 -4.66 -0.63 12.40
N ASN A 188 -5.72 -0.24 11.69
CA ASN A 188 -6.29 -1.07 10.62
C ASN A 188 -5.45 -0.88 9.36
N TYR A 189 -5.26 -1.94 8.58
CA TYR A 189 -4.49 -1.86 7.34
C TYR A 189 -4.91 -2.91 6.32
N GLN A 190 -4.57 -2.63 5.07
CA GLN A 190 -4.56 -3.58 3.97
C GLN A 190 -3.28 -3.40 3.18
N MET A 191 -2.78 -4.51 2.64
CA MET A 191 -1.54 -4.54 1.87
C MET A 191 -1.68 -5.36 0.61
N THR A 192 -0.85 -5.03 -0.37
CA THR A 192 -0.68 -5.83 -1.58
C THR A 192 0.75 -5.65 -2.07
N ILE A 193 1.41 -6.76 -2.40
CA ILE A 193 2.71 -6.77 -3.06
C ILE A 193 2.50 -6.90 -4.55
N ILE A 194 3.43 -6.34 -5.31
CA ILE A 194 3.40 -6.26 -6.75
C ILE A 194 4.80 -6.66 -7.21
N ASP A 195 4.85 -7.64 -8.09
CA ASP A 195 6.09 -8.14 -8.69
C ASP A 195 6.64 -7.17 -9.76
N GLN A 196 7.97 -7.13 -9.92
CA GLN A 196 8.64 -6.28 -10.92
C GLN A 196 8.28 -6.65 -12.38
N ALA A 197 7.91 -7.91 -12.63
CA ALA A 197 7.41 -8.38 -13.91
C ALA A 197 6.00 -7.83 -14.22
N GLU A 198 5.13 -7.67 -13.21
CA GLU A 198 3.79 -7.10 -13.40
C GLU A 198 3.86 -5.63 -13.84
N VAL A 199 4.79 -4.85 -13.27
CA VAL A 199 5.03 -3.44 -13.64
C VAL A 199 5.94 -3.29 -14.86
N SER A 200 6.28 -4.37 -15.55
CA SER A 200 7.07 -4.31 -16.78
C SER A 200 6.36 -3.53 -17.89
N SER A 201 7.13 -2.87 -18.75
CA SER A 201 6.62 -2.09 -19.89
C SER A 201 5.82 -0.83 -19.53
N ASN A 202 6.10 -0.18 -18.40
CA ASN A 202 5.50 1.09 -18.00
C ASN A 202 3.96 1.07 -17.94
N LYS A 203 3.39 -0.08 -17.57
CA LYS A 203 1.94 -0.31 -17.54
C LYS A 203 1.29 0.38 -16.34
N LYS A 204 0.00 0.68 -16.48
CA LYS A 204 -0.86 1.07 -15.36
C LYS A 204 -1.42 -0.21 -14.72
N ILE A 205 -1.22 -0.38 -13.42
CA ILE A 205 -1.74 -1.54 -12.68
C ILE A 205 -2.95 -1.14 -11.86
N MET A 206 -4.01 -1.95 -11.93
CA MET A 206 -5.20 -1.84 -11.10
C MET A 206 -5.11 -2.87 -9.97
N LEU A 207 -5.15 -2.43 -8.72
CA LEU A 207 -5.05 -3.28 -7.54
C LEU A 207 -6.34 -3.21 -6.74
N ASP A 208 -6.77 -4.40 -6.31
CA ASP A 208 -7.85 -4.59 -5.35
C ASP A 208 -7.26 -5.11 -4.03
N THR A 209 -7.51 -4.43 -2.93
CA THR A 209 -6.88 -4.72 -1.64
C THR A 209 -7.70 -5.73 -0.84
N LYS A 210 -7.68 -6.99 -1.29
CA LYS A 210 -8.28 -8.13 -0.57
C LYS A 210 -7.49 -8.50 0.69
N LEU A 211 -8.15 -9.16 1.66
CA LEU A 211 -7.53 -9.55 2.92
C LEU A 211 -6.43 -10.61 2.76
N ILE A 212 -6.60 -11.58 1.86
CA ILE A 212 -5.55 -12.57 1.55
C ILE A 212 -4.27 -11.90 1.07
N ASN A 213 -4.35 -10.87 0.23
CA ASN A 213 -3.18 -10.11 -0.22
C ASN A 213 -2.48 -9.46 0.98
N THR A 214 -3.23 -9.05 1.99
CA THR A 214 -2.67 -8.50 3.24
C THR A 214 -1.95 -9.58 4.03
N PHE A 215 -2.51 -10.78 4.14
CA PHE A 215 -1.88 -11.92 4.81
C PHE A 215 -0.56 -12.32 4.13
N LYS A 216 -0.58 -12.57 2.81
CA LYS A 216 0.62 -12.85 2.01
C LYS A 216 1.65 -11.73 2.12
N SER A 217 1.19 -10.48 2.17
CA SER A 217 2.08 -9.34 2.39
C SER A 217 2.79 -9.35 3.74
N LEU A 218 2.11 -9.78 4.81
CA LEU A 218 2.74 -9.91 6.12
C LEU A 218 3.80 -11.01 6.16
N VAL A 219 3.56 -12.14 5.48
CA VAL A 219 4.55 -13.21 5.35
C VAL A 219 5.77 -12.68 4.59
N PHE A 220 5.55 -12.11 3.40
CA PHE A 220 6.61 -11.55 2.57
C PHE A 220 7.46 -10.50 3.31
N ILE A 221 6.86 -9.48 3.94
CA ILE A 221 7.65 -8.40 4.55
C ILE A 221 8.51 -8.89 5.71
N ASN A 222 8.10 -9.96 6.38
CA ASN A 222 8.87 -10.54 7.46
C ASN A 222 9.95 -11.49 6.89
N ALA A 223 9.60 -12.36 5.93
CA ALA A 223 10.54 -13.22 5.23
C ALA A 223 11.66 -12.43 4.53
N PHE A 224 11.32 -11.37 3.79
CA PHE A 224 12.27 -10.48 3.12
C PHE A 224 13.29 -9.83 4.07
N ARG A 225 12.97 -9.74 5.36
CA ARG A 225 13.86 -9.15 6.38
C ARG A 225 14.75 -10.17 7.06
N THR A 226 14.36 -11.44 7.08
CA THR A 226 15.02 -12.50 7.83
C THR A 226 15.76 -13.50 6.94
N LEU A 227 15.32 -13.65 5.69
CA LEU A 227 15.84 -14.62 4.73
C LEU A 227 16.62 -13.92 3.60
N GLU A 228 17.44 -14.70 2.89
CA GLU A 228 18.02 -14.31 1.60
C GLU A 228 16.93 -14.44 0.52
N PHE A 229 16.09 -13.41 0.43
CA PHE A 229 14.84 -13.48 -0.33
C PHE A 229 15.05 -13.24 -1.82
N ASP A 230 14.60 -14.18 -2.65
CA ASP A 230 14.61 -14.14 -4.11
C ASP A 230 13.19 -14.32 -4.71
N GLN A 231 13.10 -14.51 -6.03
CA GLN A 231 11.82 -14.73 -6.73
C GLN A 231 11.13 -16.04 -6.34
N SER A 232 11.92 -17.07 -6.04
CA SER A 232 11.43 -18.40 -5.70
C SER A 232 10.61 -18.35 -4.42
N TYR A 233 11.06 -17.58 -3.43
CA TYR A 233 10.30 -17.31 -2.21
C TYR A 233 8.98 -16.58 -2.45
N PHE A 234 8.95 -15.60 -3.36
CA PHE A 234 7.72 -14.88 -3.70
C PHE A 234 6.69 -15.84 -4.31
N ASN A 235 7.12 -16.68 -5.25
CA ASN A 235 6.25 -17.69 -5.87
C ASN A 235 5.79 -18.75 -4.85
N ALA A 236 6.66 -19.17 -3.94
CA ALA A 236 6.34 -20.12 -2.88
C ALA A 236 5.26 -19.58 -1.93
N ILE A 237 5.28 -18.29 -1.59
CA ILE A 237 4.21 -17.66 -0.78
C ILE A 237 2.85 -17.82 -1.46
N ASP A 238 2.79 -17.70 -2.79
CA ASP A 238 1.54 -17.78 -3.52
C ASP A 238 0.94 -19.19 -3.55
N ILE A 239 1.80 -20.22 -3.60
CA ILE A 239 1.43 -21.64 -3.61
C ILE A 239 1.12 -22.13 -2.20
N LEU A 240 2.00 -21.88 -1.24
CA LEU A 240 1.90 -22.45 0.11
C LEU A 240 0.75 -21.83 0.93
N PHE A 241 0.45 -20.56 0.68
CA PHE A 241 -0.50 -19.77 1.49
C PHE A 241 -1.69 -19.29 0.65
N ASP A 242 -2.36 -20.23 0.02
CA ASP A 242 -3.48 -19.99 -0.88
C ASP A 242 -4.76 -19.48 -0.17
N GLU A 243 -5.82 -19.24 -0.97
CA GLU A 243 -7.09 -18.74 -0.46
C GLU A 243 -7.81 -19.75 0.43
N THR A 244 -7.67 -21.04 0.16
CA THR A 244 -8.23 -22.13 0.97
C THR A 244 -7.63 -22.11 2.38
N PHE A 245 -6.30 -22.09 2.46
CA PHE A 245 -5.59 -21.99 3.72
C PHE A 245 -5.95 -20.71 4.47
N PHE A 246 -5.87 -19.54 3.82
CA PHE A 246 -6.20 -18.26 4.46
C PHE A 246 -7.62 -18.23 5.05
N ASN A 247 -8.61 -18.69 4.30
CA ASN A 247 -9.99 -18.73 4.76
C ASN A 247 -10.18 -19.70 5.95
N SER A 248 -9.44 -20.81 5.97
CA SER A 248 -9.50 -21.77 7.07
C SER A 248 -8.93 -21.22 8.39
N LEU A 249 -8.01 -20.26 8.35
CA LEU A 249 -7.37 -19.68 9.55
C LEU A 249 -8.32 -18.81 10.38
N ASN A 250 -9.37 -18.25 9.77
CA ASN A 250 -10.12 -17.14 10.38
C ASN A 250 -9.20 -16.04 10.91
N TYR A 251 -8.17 -15.70 10.12
CA TYR A 251 -7.03 -14.93 10.59
C TYR A 251 -7.42 -13.54 11.10
N ILE A 252 -6.97 -13.22 12.31
CA ILE A 252 -7.13 -11.89 12.92
C ILE A 252 -5.84 -11.11 12.74
N PHE A 253 -5.89 -10.07 11.89
CA PHE A 253 -4.70 -9.26 11.61
C PHE A 253 -4.15 -8.58 12.87
N PRO A 254 -2.84 -8.71 13.14
CA PRO A 254 -2.21 -8.06 14.29
C PRO A 254 -2.20 -6.55 14.06
N LYS A 255 -2.52 -5.75 15.07
CA LYS A 255 -2.47 -4.28 14.94
C LYS A 255 -1.03 -3.79 14.91
N PHE A 256 -0.71 -2.89 13.98
CA PHE A 256 0.60 -2.23 13.99
C PHE A 256 0.77 -1.28 15.17
N ASN A 257 2.03 -1.15 15.60
CA ASN A 257 2.41 -0.14 16.57
C ASN A 257 2.19 1.27 16.01
N LYS A 258 1.30 2.03 16.65
CA LYS A 258 0.98 3.41 16.25
C LYS A 258 2.21 4.32 16.19
N LYS A 259 3.21 4.10 17.06
CA LYS A 259 4.47 4.87 17.05
C LYS A 259 5.28 4.62 15.78
N GLU A 260 5.31 3.37 15.29
CA GLU A 260 5.99 3.02 14.04
C GLU A 260 5.28 3.63 12.83
N LEU A 261 3.95 3.60 12.82
CA LEU A 261 3.14 4.20 11.75
C LEU A 261 3.25 5.73 11.69
N ALA A 262 3.58 6.38 12.81
CA ALA A 262 3.76 7.83 12.90
C ALA A 262 5.14 8.32 12.41
N LYS A 263 6.10 7.41 12.18
CA LYS A 263 7.42 7.78 11.67
C LYS A 263 7.31 8.35 10.25
N LYS A 264 8.26 9.22 9.89
CA LYS A 264 8.37 9.80 8.53
C LYS A 264 8.38 8.73 7.43
N ASN A 265 9.02 7.61 7.72
CA ASN A 265 9.05 6.40 6.89
C ASN A 265 8.52 5.24 7.74
N PRO A 266 7.22 4.94 7.68
CA PRO A 266 6.61 3.88 8.49
C PRO A 266 7.29 2.53 8.22
N ILE A 267 7.51 1.75 9.26
CA ILE A 267 7.97 0.36 9.12
C ILE A 267 6.76 -0.54 9.37
N PHE A 268 6.44 -1.36 8.38
CA PHE A 268 5.42 -2.39 8.51
C PHE A 268 6.10 -3.66 9.01
N LYS A 269 5.79 -4.06 10.25
CA LYS A 269 6.27 -5.31 10.85
C LYS A 269 5.11 -5.90 11.65
N ALA A 270 4.76 -7.14 11.34
CA ALA A 270 3.90 -7.95 12.19
C ALA A 270 4.78 -8.91 12.99
N SER A 271 4.53 -9.03 14.29
CA SER A 271 5.01 -10.13 15.11
C SER A 271 3.76 -10.86 15.58
N ASP A 272 3.61 -12.07 15.08
CA ASP A 272 2.43 -12.89 15.23
C ASP A 272 2.87 -14.35 15.04
N PRO A 273 2.55 -15.27 15.97
CA PRO A 273 3.04 -16.65 15.92
C PRO A 273 2.67 -17.38 14.62
N ILE A 274 1.49 -17.10 14.06
CA ILE A 274 1.07 -17.72 12.79
C ILE A 274 1.97 -17.24 11.64
N ILE A 275 2.25 -15.93 11.56
CA ILE A 275 3.19 -15.39 10.56
C ILE A 275 4.61 -15.93 10.76
N GLU A 276 5.07 -16.07 12.00
CA GLU A 276 6.38 -16.66 12.32
C GLU A 276 6.46 -18.12 11.83
N THR A 277 5.43 -18.92 12.11
CA THR A 277 5.32 -20.29 11.57
C THR A 277 5.28 -20.32 10.04
N CYS A 278 4.56 -19.41 9.39
CA CYS A 278 4.54 -19.32 7.92
C CYS A 278 5.94 -19.01 7.35
N ILE A 279 6.75 -18.19 8.02
CA ILE A 279 8.13 -17.91 7.56
C ILE A 279 9.00 -19.16 7.71
N THR A 280 8.92 -19.86 8.84
CA THR A 280 9.66 -21.12 9.03
C THR A 280 9.24 -22.17 8.00
N LEU A 281 7.95 -22.32 7.73
CA LEU A 281 7.45 -23.24 6.70
C LEU A 281 7.95 -22.85 5.31
N LEU A 282 7.94 -21.56 4.99
CA LEU A 282 8.43 -21.04 3.74
C LEU A 282 9.94 -21.36 3.59
N GLU A 283 10.75 -21.13 4.61
CA GLU A 283 12.18 -21.44 4.61
C GLU A 283 12.44 -22.94 4.44
N LEU A 284 11.80 -23.79 5.26
CA LEU A 284 11.98 -25.24 5.19
C LEU A 284 11.53 -25.80 3.84
N SER A 285 10.41 -25.32 3.28
CA SER A 285 9.92 -25.80 1.99
C SER A 285 10.89 -25.52 0.84
N MET A 286 11.73 -24.50 0.98
CA MET A 286 12.76 -24.14 -0.01
C MET A 286 14.06 -24.95 0.16
N ILE A 287 14.32 -25.51 1.35
CA ILE A 287 15.58 -26.18 1.69
C ILE A 287 15.39 -27.70 1.72
N ASP A 288 14.41 -28.19 2.49
CA ASP A 288 14.09 -29.59 2.66
C ASP A 288 12.57 -29.78 2.87
N ILE A 289 11.90 -30.24 1.82
CA ILE A 289 10.46 -30.51 1.81
C ILE A 289 10.07 -31.56 2.86
N LYS A 290 10.91 -32.56 3.13
CA LYS A 290 10.62 -33.58 4.14
C LYS A 290 10.66 -32.99 5.54
N GLU A 291 11.59 -32.08 5.80
CA GLU A 291 11.65 -31.35 7.07
C GLU A 291 10.43 -30.42 7.22
N ALA A 292 10.00 -29.76 6.15
CA ALA A 292 8.78 -28.95 6.15
C ALA A 292 7.53 -29.78 6.49
N ILE A 293 7.38 -30.97 5.91
CA ILE A 293 6.30 -31.92 6.23
C ILE A 293 6.36 -32.35 7.70
N ALA A 294 7.55 -32.71 8.19
CA ALA A 294 7.74 -33.09 9.59
C ALA A 294 7.40 -31.93 10.54
N TYR A 295 7.76 -30.70 10.17
CA TYR A 295 7.44 -29.50 10.93
C TYR A 295 5.92 -29.25 11.00
N ILE A 296 5.19 -29.39 9.88
CA ILE A 296 3.72 -29.27 9.86
C ILE A 296 3.05 -30.24 10.84
N ASN A 297 3.49 -31.50 10.83
CA ASN A 297 2.92 -32.53 11.70
C ASN A 297 3.07 -32.18 13.19
N ASN A 298 4.16 -31.49 13.54
CA ASN A 298 4.49 -31.08 14.90
C ASN A 298 3.97 -29.68 15.29
N LEU A 299 3.23 -28.98 14.42
CA LEU A 299 2.69 -27.67 14.75
C LEU A 299 1.76 -27.70 15.97
N ASP A 300 1.85 -26.68 16.80
CA ASP A 300 1.03 -26.55 18.00
C ASP A 300 -0.45 -26.39 17.62
N LYS A 301 -1.30 -27.26 18.19
CA LYS A 301 -2.76 -27.25 17.99
C LYS A 301 -3.42 -25.96 18.47
N LYS A 302 -2.74 -25.18 19.31
CA LYS A 302 -3.17 -23.85 19.72
C LYS A 302 -3.28 -22.87 18.54
N PHE A 303 -2.41 -23.01 17.55
CA PHE A 303 -2.35 -22.09 16.41
C PHE A 303 -2.87 -22.73 15.12
N PHE A 304 -2.73 -24.06 14.96
CA PHE A 304 -3.14 -24.79 13.77
C PHE A 304 -3.93 -26.05 14.09
N THR A 305 -5.19 -26.09 13.65
CA THR A 305 -6.04 -27.28 13.69
C THR A 305 -5.54 -28.36 12.75
N ASP A 306 -5.95 -29.61 12.98
CA ASP A 306 -5.53 -30.74 12.13
C ASP A 306 -5.98 -30.55 10.66
N SER A 307 -7.17 -29.98 10.43
CA SER A 307 -7.63 -29.63 9.06
C SER A 307 -6.77 -28.54 8.39
N GLN A 308 -6.28 -27.54 9.13
CA GLN A 308 -5.37 -26.52 8.59
C GLN A 308 -4.00 -27.14 8.25
N LYS A 309 -3.54 -28.12 9.02
CA LYS A 309 -2.31 -28.86 8.73
C LYS A 309 -2.44 -29.70 7.45
N GLU A 310 -3.58 -30.36 7.25
CA GLU A 310 -3.86 -31.11 6.02
C GLU A 310 -3.80 -30.22 4.78
N ILE A 311 -4.42 -29.03 4.84
CA ILE A 311 -4.33 -28.04 3.75
C ILE A 311 -2.86 -27.65 3.49
N LEU A 312 -2.07 -27.37 4.52
CA LEU A 312 -0.66 -27.03 4.37
C LEU A 312 0.16 -28.19 3.76
N LEU A 313 -0.11 -29.43 4.17
CA LEU A 313 0.56 -30.61 3.61
C LEU A 313 0.26 -30.77 2.12
N ASP A 314 -0.98 -30.55 1.71
CA ASP A 314 -1.36 -30.62 0.30
C ASP A 314 -0.74 -29.48 -0.50
N ASN A 315 -0.71 -28.26 0.05
CA ASN A 315 -0.02 -27.13 -0.57
C ASN A 315 1.50 -27.40 -0.72
N ILE A 316 2.16 -28.06 0.24
CA ILE A 316 3.57 -28.46 0.11
C ILE A 316 3.77 -29.48 -1.01
N LYS A 317 2.90 -30.49 -1.13
CA LYS A 317 3.00 -31.47 -2.24
C LYS A 317 2.82 -30.79 -3.60
N GLN A 318 1.89 -29.85 -3.70
CA GLN A 318 1.69 -29.06 -4.91
C GLN A 318 2.93 -28.22 -5.23
N PHE A 319 3.55 -27.63 -4.21
CA PHE A 319 4.79 -26.89 -4.35
C PHE A 319 5.94 -27.78 -4.85
N GLU A 320 6.09 -29.00 -4.30
CA GLU A 320 7.08 -29.98 -4.76
C GLU A 320 6.90 -30.32 -6.25
N GLN A 321 5.67 -30.59 -6.68
CA GLN A 321 5.35 -30.91 -8.07
C GLN A 321 5.62 -29.76 -9.05
N THR A 322 5.49 -28.51 -8.58
CA THR A 322 5.71 -27.33 -9.42
C THR A 322 7.20 -27.03 -9.61
N ASN A 323 8.07 -27.52 -8.72
CA ASN A 323 9.50 -27.23 -8.72
C ASN A 323 10.40 -28.45 -9.00
N SER A 324 9.82 -29.64 -9.24
CA SER A 324 10.53 -30.85 -9.68
C SER A 324 10.64 -30.93 -11.20
#